data_AF-A0A0T9PX68-F1
#
_entry.id   AF-A0A0T9PX68-F1
#
_cell.length_a   1.000
_cell.length_b   1.000
_cell.length_c   1.000
_cell.angle_alpha   90.00
_cell.angle_beta   90.00
_cell.angle_gamma   90.00
#
_symmetry.space_group_name_H-M   'P 1'
#
loop_
_entity.id
_entity.type
_entity.pdbx_description
1 polymer ?
#
loop_
_entity_poly.entity_id
_entity_poly.type
_entity_poly.pdbx_seq_one_letter_code
_entity_poly.pdbx_strand_id
1 'polypeptide(L)'
;MANKRKHLSTEKKLIFLIDKYIAKNFLGDYEVFTEKLYLIFVVYYLKYKVLNESNNKSYQNIDNILNMVGRVFRCLIDTDTTDLVNKKEIFEQLHILVDYIESDHVKTEAIYLKLQAQYERREILRQVVMSGKHYRKLR
;
A
#
# COMPACT_ATOMS: atom_id res chain seq x y z
N MET A 1 -1.76 -29.90 -18.64
CA MET A 1 -0.86 -28.88 -18.07
C MET A 1 -1.70 -27.83 -17.36
N ALA A 2 -1.75 -27.86 -16.02
CA ALA A 2 -2.62 -26.99 -15.23
C ALA A 2 -2.03 -25.58 -15.11
N ASN A 3 -2.82 -24.58 -15.53
CA ASN A 3 -2.52 -23.16 -15.47
C ASN A 3 -2.48 -22.67 -14.01
N LYS A 4 -1.37 -22.90 -13.30
CA LYS A 4 -1.11 -22.31 -11.97
C LYS A 4 -0.79 -20.82 -12.15
N ARG A 5 -1.83 -19.99 -12.26
CA ARG A 5 -1.72 -18.59 -11.86
C ARG A 5 -1.43 -18.61 -10.36
N LYS A 6 -0.15 -18.67 -9.96
CA LYS A 6 0.25 -18.50 -8.56
C LYS A 6 -0.37 -17.19 -8.08
N HIS A 7 -1.39 -17.28 -7.23
CA HIS A 7 -1.97 -16.10 -6.61
C HIS A 7 -0.88 -15.48 -5.75
N LEU A 8 -0.23 -14.43 -6.26
CA LEU A 8 0.82 -13.73 -5.54
C LEU A 8 0.23 -13.21 -4.22
N SER A 9 1.02 -13.30 -3.15
CA SER A 9 0.67 -12.70 -1.87
C SER A 9 0.46 -11.20 -2.02
N THR A 10 -0.31 -10.62 -1.10
CA THR A 10 -0.57 -9.18 -1.06
C THR A 10 0.73 -8.39 -0.96
N GLU A 11 1.72 -8.93 -0.27
CA GLU A 11 3.06 -8.36 -0.10
C GLU A 11 3.85 -8.44 -1.41
N LYS A 12 3.88 -9.60 -2.07
CA LYS A 12 4.61 -9.76 -3.33
C LYS A 12 4.02 -8.88 -4.44
N LYS A 13 2.69 -8.71 -4.49
CA LYS A 13 2.02 -7.76 -5.40
C LYS A 13 2.45 -6.31 -5.13
N LEU A 14 2.55 -5.92 -3.86
CA LEU A 14 2.99 -4.58 -3.47
C LEU A 14 4.45 -4.33 -3.85
N ILE A 15 5.34 -5.31 -3.61
CA ILE A 15 6.75 -5.23 -4.00
C ILE A 15 6.90 -4.97 -5.51
N PHE A 16 6.20 -5.73 -6.36
CA PHE A 16 6.23 -5.50 -7.80
C PHE A 16 5.65 -4.14 -8.22
N LEU A 17 4.67 -3.63 -7.48
CA LEU A 17 4.12 -2.29 -7.73
C LEU A 17 5.16 -1.21 -7.41
N ILE A 18 5.86 -1.33 -6.28
CA ILE A 18 6.92 -0.41 -5.87
C ILE A 18 8.10 -0.48 -6.84
N ASP A 19 8.53 -1.69 -7.24
CA ASP A 19 9.61 -1.87 -8.23
C ASP A 19 9.32 -1.14 -9.54
N LYS A 20 8.10 -1.32 -10.08
CA LYS A 20 7.65 -0.60 -11.27
C LYS A 20 7.53 0.91 -11.06
N TYR A 21 7.19 1.33 -9.84
CA TYR A 21 7.08 2.73 -9.49
C TYR A 21 8.45 3.40 -9.47
N ILE A 22 9.46 2.76 -8.84
CA ILE A 22 10.85 3.21 -8.81
C ILE A 22 11.39 3.32 -10.23
N ALA A 23 11.26 2.26 -11.03
CA ALA A 23 11.77 2.21 -12.40
C ALA A 23 11.26 3.36 -13.28
N LYS A 24 10.10 3.94 -12.96
CA LYS A 24 9.48 5.02 -13.75
C LYS A 24 9.66 6.42 -13.16
N ASN A 25 9.83 6.54 -11.85
CA ASN A 25 9.67 7.81 -11.15
C ASN A 25 10.83 8.16 -10.21
N PHE A 26 11.77 7.24 -9.99
CA PHE A 26 12.89 7.52 -9.10
C PHE A 26 13.97 8.33 -9.82
N LEU A 27 14.12 9.58 -9.41
CA LEU A 27 15.08 10.54 -9.96
C LEU A 27 16.27 10.80 -9.01
N GLY A 28 16.39 10.03 -7.91
CA GLY A 28 17.44 10.20 -6.90
C GLY A 28 17.11 11.13 -5.74
N ASP A 29 15.88 11.65 -5.66
CA ASP A 29 15.38 12.41 -4.50
C ASP A 29 14.69 11.46 -3.51
N TYR A 30 15.45 11.07 -2.48
CA TYR A 30 15.05 10.08 -1.47
C TYR A 30 13.93 10.58 -0.54
N GLU A 31 13.89 11.88 -0.20
CA GLU A 31 12.89 12.42 0.74
C GLU A 31 11.51 12.48 0.09
N VAL A 32 11.43 13.07 -1.12
CA VAL A 32 10.18 13.13 -1.89
C VAL A 32 9.70 11.73 -2.26
N PHE A 33 10.61 10.80 -2.50
CA PHE A 33 10.24 9.41 -2.76
C PHE A 33 9.69 8.71 -1.52
N THR A 34 10.30 8.92 -0.34
CA THR A 34 9.85 8.29 0.92
C THR A 34 8.43 8.69 1.28
N GLU A 35 8.09 9.98 1.17
CA GLU A 35 6.72 10.44 1.41
C GLU A 35 5.73 9.77 0.43
N LYS A 36 6.08 9.70 -0.86
CA LYS A 36 5.24 9.01 -1.86
C LYS A 36 5.12 7.53 -1.58
N LEU A 37 6.20 6.88 -1.14
CA LEU A 37 6.20 5.48 -0.75
C LEU A 37 5.25 5.26 0.44
N TYR A 38 5.28 6.13 1.45
CA TYR A 38 4.34 6.09 2.56
C TYR A 38 2.88 6.16 2.07
N LEU A 39 2.57 7.08 1.15
CA LEU A 39 1.23 7.18 0.56
C LEU A 39 0.82 5.89 -0.17
N ILE A 40 1.74 5.25 -0.90
CA ILE A 40 1.49 3.95 -1.56
C ILE A 40 1.12 2.89 -0.53
N PHE A 41 1.87 2.79 0.57
CA PHE A 41 1.60 1.85 1.66
C PHE A 41 0.22 2.08 2.28
N VAL A 42 -0.13 3.33 2.60
CA VAL A 42 -1.43 3.67 3.20
C VAL A 42 -2.57 3.34 2.25
N VAL A 43 -2.50 3.78 0.98
CA VAL A 43 -3.58 3.53 0.00
C VAL A 43 -3.74 2.03 -0.26
N TYR A 44 -2.63 1.30 -0.36
CA TYR A 44 -2.67 -0.14 -0.55
C TYR A 44 -3.27 -0.84 0.67
N TYR A 45 -2.85 -0.46 1.88
CA TYR A 45 -3.42 -0.97 3.12
C TYR A 45 -4.93 -0.73 3.19
N LEU A 46 -5.41 0.51 2.97
CA LEU A 46 -6.84 0.84 2.98
C LEU A 46 -7.65 0.00 1.98
N LYS A 47 -7.12 -0.17 0.76
CA LYS A 47 -7.78 -0.96 -0.30
C LYS A 47 -7.99 -2.43 0.08
N TYR A 48 -7.03 -3.04 0.78
CA TYR A 48 -7.07 -4.47 1.10
C TYR A 48 -7.49 -4.77 2.56
N LYS A 49 -7.46 -3.75 3.45
CA LYS A 49 -7.99 -3.81 4.82
C LYS A 49 -9.51 -3.77 4.85
N VAL A 50 -10.14 -2.88 4.07
CA VAL A 50 -11.61 -2.76 3.98
C VAL A 50 -12.26 -4.06 3.50
N LEU A 51 -11.52 -4.93 2.80
CA LEU A 51 -11.99 -6.26 2.40
C LEU A 51 -11.91 -7.32 3.52
N ASN A 52 -11.18 -7.06 4.62
CA ASN A 52 -10.81 -8.05 5.64
C ASN A 52 -10.89 -7.46 7.06
N GLU A 53 -12.06 -6.92 7.44
CA GLU A 53 -12.31 -6.24 8.73
C GLU A 53 -11.99 -7.09 9.99
N SER A 54 -11.73 -8.39 9.85
CA SER A 54 -11.45 -9.30 10.96
C SER A 54 -10.00 -9.27 11.52
N ASN A 55 -9.07 -8.52 10.92
CA ASN A 55 -7.64 -8.59 11.26
C ASN A 55 -7.01 -7.29 11.82
N ASN A 56 -7.81 -6.36 12.34
CA ASN A 56 -7.29 -5.22 13.07
C ASN A 56 -6.79 -5.65 14.47
N LYS A 57 -5.48 -5.84 14.62
CA LYS A 57 -4.86 -6.24 15.90
C LYS A 57 -4.26 -5.07 16.69
N SER A 58 -4.05 -3.89 16.09
CA SER A 58 -3.63 -2.68 16.81
C SER A 58 -4.71 -1.60 16.80
N TYR A 59 -4.81 -0.88 17.92
CA TYR A 59 -5.65 0.32 18.09
C TYR A 59 -5.12 1.53 17.32
N GLN A 60 -3.87 1.53 16.86
CA GLN A 60 -3.26 2.65 16.13
C GLN A 60 -3.04 2.33 14.64
N ASN A 61 -3.33 3.28 13.77
CA ASN A 61 -3.26 3.07 12.33
C ASN A 61 -1.82 2.91 11.85
N ILE A 62 -0.90 3.70 12.40
CA ILE A 62 0.53 3.60 12.08
C ILE A 62 1.12 2.23 12.39
N ASP A 63 0.81 1.62 13.54
CA ASP A 63 1.28 0.26 13.85
C ASP A 63 0.89 -0.74 12.77
N ASN A 64 -0.31 -0.62 12.21
CA ASN A 64 -0.76 -1.49 11.14
C ASN A 64 0.04 -1.26 9.85
N ILE A 65 0.43 -0.02 9.57
CA ILE A 65 1.30 0.31 8.44
C ILE A 65 2.71 -0.23 8.68
N LEU A 66 3.31 -0.02 9.84
CA LEU A 66 4.63 -0.56 10.20
C LEU A 66 4.65 -2.09 10.15
N ASN A 67 3.58 -2.75 10.63
CA ASN A 67 3.41 -4.19 10.47
C ASN A 67 3.36 -4.61 8.99
N MET A 68 2.69 -3.83 8.12
CA MET A 68 2.68 -4.10 6.68
C MET A 68 4.08 -3.90 6.07
N VAL A 69 4.80 -2.85 6.46
CA VAL A 69 6.20 -2.62 6.06
C VAL A 69 7.08 -3.81 6.45
N GLY A 70 7.00 -4.28 7.69
CA GLY A 70 7.76 -5.46 8.14
C GLY A 70 7.44 -6.74 7.35
N ARG A 71 6.16 -6.97 7.02
CA ARG A 71 5.74 -8.11 6.18
C ARG A 71 6.27 -7.99 4.75
N VAL A 72 6.28 -6.78 4.18
CA VAL A 72 6.86 -6.50 2.86
C VAL A 72 8.38 -6.70 2.89
N PHE A 73 9.06 -6.21 3.92
CA PHE A 73 10.50 -6.36 4.09
C PHE A 73 10.89 -7.85 4.12
N ARG A 74 10.20 -8.67 4.91
CA ARG A 74 10.42 -10.11 4.94
C ARG A 74 10.16 -10.77 3.58
N CYS A 75 9.07 -10.42 2.92
CA CYS A 75 8.76 -10.94 1.58
C CYS A 75 9.81 -10.52 0.53
N LEU A 76 10.43 -9.35 0.69
CA LEU A 76 11.48 -8.86 -0.20
C LEU A 76 12.79 -9.63 -0.02
N ILE A 77 13.14 -10.00 1.22
CA ILE A 77 14.28 -10.89 1.52
C ILE A 77 14.09 -12.22 0.77
N ASP A 78 12.89 -12.81 0.90
CA ASP A 78 12.55 -14.11 0.33
C ASP A 78 12.31 -14.10 -1.20
N THR A 79 12.28 -12.92 -1.85
CA THR A 79 12.05 -12.81 -3.30
C THR A 79 13.36 -12.86 -4.07
N ASP A 80 13.47 -13.69 -5.11
CA ASP A 80 14.69 -13.80 -5.92
C ASP A 80 15.07 -12.47 -6.60
N THR A 81 16.38 -12.19 -6.69
CA THR A 81 16.90 -10.94 -7.30
C THR A 81 16.54 -10.80 -8.77
N THR A 82 16.35 -11.91 -9.49
CA THR A 82 15.95 -11.91 -10.90
C THR A 82 14.51 -11.44 -11.12
N ASP A 83 13.68 -11.44 -10.08
CA ASP A 83 12.29 -10.97 -10.18
C ASP A 83 12.17 -9.44 -10.13
N LEU A 84 13.18 -8.71 -9.62
CA LEU A 84 13.06 -7.29 -9.28
C LEU A 84 14.27 -6.49 -9.75
N VAL A 85 14.03 -5.47 -10.57
CA VAL A 85 15.11 -4.62 -11.13
C VAL A 85 15.73 -3.74 -10.05
N ASN A 86 14.91 -3.23 -9.12
CA ASN A 86 15.32 -2.22 -8.14
C ASN A 86 15.35 -2.79 -6.72
N LYS A 87 15.61 -4.10 -6.55
CA LYS A 87 15.51 -4.77 -5.23
C LYS A 87 16.30 -4.05 -4.13
N LYS A 88 17.54 -3.63 -4.41
CA LYS A 88 18.39 -2.90 -3.45
C LYS A 88 17.78 -1.55 -3.07
N GLU A 89 17.34 -0.78 -4.05
CA GLU A 89 16.69 0.52 -3.82
C GLU A 89 15.42 0.36 -2.99
N ILE A 90 14.60 -0.67 -3.26
CA ILE A 90 13.41 -0.96 -2.44
C ILE A 90 13.83 -1.22 -0.99
N PHE A 91 14.90 -1.99 -0.75
CA PHE A 91 15.38 -2.25 0.60
C PHE A 91 15.78 -0.97 1.34
N GLU A 92 16.57 -0.12 0.71
CA GLU A 92 17.03 1.15 1.29
C GLU A 92 15.84 2.08 1.58
N GLN A 93 14.91 2.19 0.63
CA GLN A 93 13.71 3.01 0.80
C GLN A 93 12.76 2.49 1.89
N LEU A 94 12.68 1.16 2.08
CA LEU A 94 11.90 0.61 3.18
C LEU A 94 12.52 0.93 4.54
N HIS A 95 13.85 0.98 4.63
CA HIS A 95 14.53 1.42 5.86
C HIS A 95 14.23 2.89 6.15
N ILE A 96 14.46 3.77 5.17
CA ILE A 96 14.19 5.21 5.30
C ILE A 96 12.71 5.47 5.62
N LEU A 97 11.80 4.65 5.09
CA LEU A 97 10.37 4.73 5.39
C LEU A 97 10.07 4.44 6.86
N VAL A 98 10.73 3.46 7.47
CA VAL A 98 10.56 3.18 8.91
C VAL A 98 11.03 4.39 9.71
N ASP A 99 12.22 4.91 9.41
CA ASP A 99 12.78 6.09 10.08
C ASP A 99 11.84 7.31 9.92
N TYR A 100 11.29 7.52 8.72
CA TYR A 100 10.33 8.59 8.43
C TYR A 100 9.07 8.47 9.29
N ILE A 101 8.50 7.27 9.42
CA ILE A 101 7.30 7.03 10.22
C ILE A 101 7.59 7.25 11.71
N GLU A 102 8.70 6.73 12.20
CA GLU A 102 9.07 6.81 13.62
C GLU A 102 9.48 8.23 14.02
N SER A 103 10.07 9.02 13.12
CA SER A 103 10.51 10.39 13.39
C SER A 103 9.36 11.38 13.62
N ASP A 104 8.20 11.16 12.99
CA ASP A 104 7.02 12.03 13.14
C ASP A 104 5.71 11.24 13.03
N HIS A 105 5.39 10.55 14.11
CA HIS A 105 4.16 9.76 14.22
C HIS A 105 2.89 10.62 14.10
N VAL A 106 2.93 11.89 14.54
CA VAL A 106 1.76 12.78 14.49
C VAL A 106 1.46 13.17 13.05
N LYS A 107 2.48 13.59 12.30
CA LYS A 107 2.34 13.92 10.87
C LYS A 107 1.89 12.71 10.07
N THR A 108 2.50 11.55 10.30
CA THR A 108 2.13 10.34 9.55
C THR A 108 0.71 9.88 9.86
N GLU A 109 0.27 9.89 11.13
CA GLU A 109 -1.11 9.57 11.50
C GLU A 109 -2.10 10.56 10.87
N ALA A 110 -1.78 11.87 10.85
CA ALA A 110 -2.60 12.88 10.20
C ALA A 110 -2.75 12.63 8.69
N ILE A 111 -1.66 12.25 8.01
CA ILE A 111 -1.68 11.87 6.59
C ILE A 111 -2.56 10.63 6.38
N TYR A 112 -2.42 9.60 7.23
CA TYR A 112 -3.22 8.39 7.17
C TYR A 112 -4.72 8.71 7.28
N LEU A 113 -5.13 9.46 8.30
CA LEU A 113 -6.54 9.79 8.55
C LEU A 113 -7.14 10.60 7.40
N LYS A 114 -6.36 11.52 6.83
CA LYS A 114 -6.77 12.29 5.64
C LYS A 114 -7.02 11.37 4.44
N LEU A 115 -6.12 10.42 4.18
CA LEU A 115 -6.29 9.45 3.09
C LEU A 115 -7.46 8.51 3.33
N GLN A 116 -7.67 8.06 4.56
CA GLN A 116 -8.81 7.24 4.95
C GLN A 116 -10.14 7.95 4.64
N ALA A 117 -10.30 9.19 5.11
CA ALA A 117 -11.50 9.98 4.86
C ALA A 117 -11.75 10.19 3.34
N GLN A 118 -10.68 10.44 2.57
CA GLN A 118 -10.78 10.52 1.11
C GLN A 118 -11.20 9.20 0.47
N TYR A 119 -10.68 8.09 0.96
CA TYR A 119 -11.01 6.74 0.48
C TYR A 119 -12.48 6.40 0.76
N GLU A 120 -12.94 6.58 1.99
CA GLU A 120 -14.32 6.34 2.42
C GLU A 120 -15.31 7.19 1.61
N ARG A 121 -15.02 8.48 1.43
CA ARG A 121 -15.84 9.36 0.56
C ARG A 121 -15.95 8.82 -0.86
N ARG A 122 -14.86 8.32 -1.44
CA ARG A 122 -14.85 7.73 -2.80
C ARG A 122 -15.65 6.43 -2.85
N GLU A 123 -15.59 5.59 -1.82
CA GLU A 123 -16.40 4.36 -1.75
C GLU A 123 -17.89 4.66 -1.67
N ILE A 124 -18.30 5.58 -0.79
CA ILE A 124 -19.71 5.98 -0.65
C ILE A 124 -20.23 6.54 -1.98
N LEU A 125 -19.49 7.45 -2.62
CA LEU A 125 -19.87 8.01 -3.92
C LEU A 125 -20.02 6.93 -4.99
N ARG A 126 -19.10 5.95 -5.02
CA ARG A 126 -19.18 4.82 -5.96
C ARG A 126 -20.45 4.00 -5.73
N GLN A 127 -20.78 3.68 -4.47
CA GLN A 127 -21.98 2.92 -4.13
C GLN A 127 -23.25 3.67 -4.54
N VAL A 128 -23.35 4.97 -4.24
CA VAL A 128 -24.51 5.80 -4.63
C VAL A 128 -24.70 5.84 -6.14
N VAL A 129 -23.62 6.02 -6.90
CA VAL A 129 -23.68 6.04 -8.38
C VAL A 129 -24.08 4.67 -8.94
N MET A 130 -23.57 3.57 -8.38
CA MET A 130 -23.94 2.22 -8.83
C MET A 130 -25.42 1.93 -8.55
N SER A 131 -25.92 2.26 -7.36
CA SER A 131 -27.33 2.09 -6.99
C SER A 131 -28.25 2.92 -7.90
N GLY A 132 -27.87 4.16 -8.21
CA GLY A 132 -28.62 5.00 -9.17
C GLY A 132 -28.63 4.44 -10.60
N LYS A 133 -27.53 3.82 -11.05
CA LYS A 133 -27.47 3.13 -12.36
C LYS A 133 -28.32 1.86 -12.41
N HIS A 134 -28.38 1.11 -11.30
CA HIS A 134 -29.24 -0.06 -11.20
C HIS A 134 -30.73 0.32 -11.31
N TYR A 135 -31.15 1.38 -10.62
CA TYR A 135 -32.52 1.87 -10.69
C TYR A 135 -32.96 2.32 -12.10
N ARG A 136 -32.05 2.91 -12.89
CA ARG A 136 -32.32 3.31 -14.28
C ARG A 136 -32.39 2.16 -15.27
N LYS A 137 -31.88 0.97 -14.94
CA LYS A 137 -31.96 -0.23 -15.80
C LYS A 137 -33.23 -1.07 -15.56
N LEU A 138 -33.95 -0.81 -14.47
CA LEU A 138 -35.19 -1.50 -14.10
C LEU A 138 -36.45 -0.76 -14.58
N ARG A 139 -36.28 0.35 -15.31
CA ARG A 139 -37.34 1.20 -15.85
C ARG A 139 -37.23 1.23 -17.37
#